data_AF-H0ETV0-F1
#
_entry.id   AF-H0ETV0-F1
#
_cell.length_a   1.000
_cell.length_b   1.000
_cell.length_c   1.000
_cell.angle_alpha   90.00
_cell.angle_beta   90.00
_cell.angle_gamma   90.00
#
_symmetry.space_group_name_H-M   'P 1'
#
loop_
_entity.id
_entity.type
_entity.pdbx_description
1 polymer ?
#
loop_
_entity_poly.entity_id
_entity_poly.type
_entity_poly.pdbx_seq_one_letter_code
_entity_poly.pdbx_strand_id
1 'polypeptide(L)'
;MPGQEGIPSVFSPMTRTLEDLNYFTKSMIGMQPWKYDHSVHPIPWRQEAATAAAEQKNFKVGVLRTDGVVDPSPACARAVDEVVAALLKEGHEVVDVEPPSPYEALYIGSQLLNADGCKTFKSFFRTGEWEDPGARQMSFLMNLPSPFRWAYYLWVKYVRRDDIWAGLIKDWREKSSYEQWKFVAKREAYKAKFHDWWESEAKIDFMITPPNATPAVPHDGMKDAGQQANEIKLDYTCGIMPITHVDKALDQLSSDFSIKRLNGVAQGAYKHYDATAMHGLPVAIQVVGQRLEEEKVLAVMKRIEDALGDDKYQLLDID
;
A
#
# COMPACT_ATOMS: atom_id res chain seq x y z
N MET A 1 -4.90 7.46 -15.55
CA MET A 1 -5.89 7.69 -16.62
C MET A 1 -6.18 9.17 -16.69
N PRO A 2 -6.13 9.83 -17.87
CA PRO A 2 -6.44 11.25 -17.98
C PRO A 2 -7.84 11.57 -17.42
N GLY A 3 -7.96 12.66 -16.65
CA GLY A 3 -9.23 13.12 -16.07
C GLY A 3 -9.71 12.35 -14.82
N GLN A 4 -9.00 11.32 -14.37
CA GLN A 4 -9.29 10.67 -13.10
C GLN A 4 -8.63 11.49 -11.97
N GLU A 5 -9.45 12.06 -11.10
CA GLU A 5 -9.00 12.81 -9.91
C GLU A 5 -9.39 12.11 -8.59
N GLY A 6 -10.05 10.95 -8.69
CA GLY A 6 -10.55 10.19 -7.55
C GLY A 6 -9.43 9.62 -6.67
N ILE A 7 -8.30 9.23 -7.27
CA ILE A 7 -7.07 8.88 -6.54
C ILE A 7 -5.93 9.54 -7.32
N PRO A 8 -5.24 10.55 -6.75
CA PRO A 8 -4.17 11.23 -7.46
C PRO A 8 -3.06 10.25 -7.81
N SER A 9 -2.47 10.43 -8.98
CA SER A 9 -1.27 9.70 -9.37
C SER A 9 -0.07 10.34 -8.69
N VAL A 10 0.84 9.51 -8.20
CA VAL A 10 2.10 9.94 -7.58
C VAL A 10 3.25 9.37 -8.41
N PHE A 11 4.28 10.18 -8.60
CA PHE A 11 5.51 9.77 -9.27
C PHE A 11 6.63 9.82 -8.24
N SER A 12 7.38 8.72 -8.12
CA SER A 12 8.48 8.61 -7.18
C SER A 12 9.65 7.87 -7.82
N PRO A 13 10.91 8.28 -7.54
CA PRO A 13 12.09 7.51 -7.95
C PRO A 13 12.14 6.12 -7.30
N MET A 14 12.73 5.17 -8.03
CA MET A 14 13.19 3.89 -7.48
C MET A 14 14.70 3.83 -7.63
N THR A 15 15.40 3.58 -6.53
CA THR A 15 16.87 3.53 -6.48
C THR A 15 17.33 2.29 -5.72
N ARG A 16 18.61 1.94 -5.85
CA ARG A 16 19.20 0.81 -5.12
C ARG A 16 19.59 1.18 -3.69
N THR A 17 20.00 2.43 -3.47
CA THR A 17 20.41 2.93 -2.15
C THR A 17 19.49 4.05 -1.71
N LEU A 18 19.35 4.21 -0.39
CA LEU A 18 18.63 5.32 0.20
C LEU A 18 19.34 6.66 -0.07
N GLU A 19 20.67 6.66 -0.18
CA GLU A 19 21.45 7.85 -0.53
C GLU A 19 21.10 8.36 -1.94
N ASP A 20 21.00 7.46 -2.92
CA ASP A 20 20.56 7.79 -4.27
C ASP A 20 19.12 8.32 -4.27
N LEU A 21 18.24 7.73 -3.44
CA LEU A 21 16.84 8.14 -3.32
C LEU A 21 16.75 9.59 -2.84
N ASN A 22 17.51 9.88 -1.77
CA ASN A 22 17.60 11.21 -1.19
C ASN A 22 18.23 12.22 -2.16
N TYR A 23 19.34 11.84 -2.81
CA TYR A 23 20.01 12.69 -3.80
C TYR A 23 19.09 13.04 -4.96
N PHE A 24 18.41 12.05 -5.55
CA PHE A 24 17.51 12.27 -6.68
C PHE A 24 16.33 13.16 -6.28
N THR A 25 15.68 12.85 -5.16
CA THR A 25 14.50 13.60 -4.68
C THR A 25 14.87 15.06 -4.38
N LYS A 26 15.97 15.28 -3.66
CA LYS A 26 16.49 16.62 -3.37
C LYS A 26 16.87 17.39 -4.64
N SER A 27 17.49 16.72 -5.61
CA SER A 27 17.88 17.33 -6.88
C SER A 27 16.65 17.75 -7.69
N MET A 28 15.64 16.87 -7.78
CA MET A 28 14.39 17.16 -8.49
C MET A 28 13.67 18.36 -7.88
N ILE A 29 13.49 18.39 -6.55
CA ILE A 29 12.86 19.52 -5.86
C ILE A 29 13.72 20.80 -6.02
N GLY A 30 15.04 20.67 -6.00
CA GLY A 30 16.00 21.76 -6.23
C GLY A 30 15.92 22.39 -7.63
N MET A 31 15.41 21.65 -8.64
CA MET A 31 15.14 22.19 -9.98
C MET A 31 13.89 23.10 -10.03
N GLN A 32 13.15 23.20 -8.92
CA GLN A 32 11.96 24.04 -8.78
C GLN A 32 10.88 23.73 -9.83
N PRO A 33 10.38 22.48 -9.90
CA PRO A 33 9.41 22.03 -10.91
C PRO A 33 8.16 22.89 -11.02
N TRP A 34 7.72 23.49 -9.92
CA TRP A 34 6.59 24.44 -9.87
C TRP A 34 6.77 25.69 -10.76
N LYS A 35 7.96 25.97 -11.29
CA LYS A 35 8.20 27.05 -12.25
C LYS A 35 7.72 26.72 -13.67
N TYR A 36 7.61 25.45 -14.02
CA TYR A 36 7.22 25.00 -15.36
C TYR A 36 6.05 24.01 -15.36
N ASP A 37 5.71 23.41 -14.22
CA ASP A 37 4.50 22.63 -14.02
C ASP A 37 3.60 23.29 -12.96
N HIS A 38 2.42 23.75 -13.39
CA HIS A 38 1.46 24.45 -12.55
C HIS A 38 0.73 23.55 -11.54
N SER A 39 0.82 22.22 -11.69
CA SER A 39 0.20 21.26 -10.78
C SER A 39 1.06 20.99 -9.53
N VAL A 40 2.33 21.38 -9.55
CA VAL A 40 3.29 21.09 -8.48
C VAL A 40 3.26 22.16 -7.40
N HIS A 41 3.22 21.74 -6.14
CA HIS A 41 3.29 22.66 -5.01
C HIS A 41 4.67 23.36 -4.94
N PRO A 42 4.71 24.69 -4.70
CA PRO A 42 5.97 25.44 -4.65
C PRO A 42 6.67 25.28 -3.29
N ILE A 43 7.05 24.04 -2.96
CA ILE A 43 7.68 23.67 -1.70
C ILE A 43 9.16 23.35 -1.98
N PRO A 44 10.10 24.18 -1.49
CA PRO A 44 11.52 23.88 -1.60
C PRO A 44 11.91 22.75 -0.66
N TRP A 45 13.05 22.11 -0.93
CA TRP A 45 13.62 21.10 -0.06
C TRP A 45 13.97 21.71 1.31
N ARG A 46 13.31 21.22 2.36
CA ARG A 46 13.50 21.67 3.74
C ARG A 46 14.59 20.84 4.40
N GLN A 47 15.83 21.31 4.26
CA GLN A 47 16.99 20.65 4.87
C GLN A 47 16.86 20.61 6.40
N GLU A 48 16.26 21.62 7.00
CA GLU A 48 15.96 21.70 8.43
C GLU A 48 15.05 20.57 8.92
N ALA A 49 14.06 20.14 8.11
CA ALA A 49 13.18 19.03 8.48
C ALA A 49 13.92 17.70 8.48
N ALA A 50 14.76 17.45 7.46
CA ALA A 50 15.64 16.28 7.41
C ALA A 50 16.62 16.24 8.59
N THR A 51 17.26 17.38 8.90
CA THR A 51 18.22 17.48 10.00
C THR A 51 17.53 17.29 11.35
N ALA A 52 16.37 17.91 11.57
CA ALA A 52 15.61 17.76 12.81
C ALA A 52 15.20 16.29 13.05
N ALA A 53 14.75 15.58 12.00
CA ALA A 53 14.46 14.16 12.09
C ALA A 53 15.73 13.32 12.36
N ALA A 54 16.86 13.65 11.73
CA ALA A 54 18.11 12.94 11.99
C ALA A 54 18.63 13.12 13.44
N GLU A 55 18.47 14.31 14.01
CA GLU A 55 18.89 14.65 15.38
C GLU A 55 17.92 14.19 16.47
N GLN A 56 16.69 13.82 16.09
CA GLN A 56 15.70 13.31 17.02
C GLN A 56 16.20 12.00 17.66
N LYS A 57 16.30 12.00 18.99
CA LYS A 57 16.84 10.87 19.75
C LYS A 57 15.90 9.68 19.73
N ASN A 58 14.63 9.91 20.08
CA ASN A 58 13.62 8.88 20.21
C ASN A 58 12.41 9.25 19.35
N PHE A 59 11.84 8.25 18.69
CA PHE A 59 10.61 8.37 17.92
C PHE A 59 9.54 7.54 18.60
N LYS A 60 8.29 7.97 18.46
CA LYS A 60 7.13 7.14 18.73
C LYS A 60 6.61 6.57 17.42
N VAL A 61 6.80 5.27 17.25
CA VAL A 61 6.57 4.53 16.01
C VAL A 61 5.25 3.79 16.11
N GLY A 62 4.35 4.03 15.16
CA GLY A 62 3.14 3.25 15.01
C GLY A 62 3.38 2.00 14.16
N VAL A 63 2.86 0.84 14.57
CA VAL A 63 2.95 -0.40 13.79
C VAL A 63 1.56 -0.83 13.36
N LEU A 64 1.31 -0.81 12.05
CA LEU A 64 0.10 -1.40 11.47
C LEU A 64 0.40 -2.87 11.12
N ARG A 65 -0.01 -3.78 11.99
CA ARG A 65 0.24 -5.22 11.81
C ARG A 65 -0.70 -5.86 10.80
N THR A 66 -1.96 -5.46 10.80
CA THR A 66 -2.97 -5.96 9.87
C THR A 66 -3.90 -4.82 9.48
N ASP A 67 -4.33 -4.80 8.24
CA ASP A 67 -5.33 -3.86 7.74
C ASP A 67 -6.77 -4.39 7.99
N GLY A 68 -6.91 -5.61 8.51
CA GLY A 68 -8.18 -6.30 8.70
C GLY A 68 -8.85 -6.79 7.40
N VAL A 69 -8.20 -6.63 6.25
CA VAL A 69 -8.64 -7.13 4.94
C VAL A 69 -7.76 -8.30 4.51
N VAL A 70 -6.45 -8.15 4.50
CA VAL A 70 -5.51 -9.22 4.17
C VAL A 70 -4.39 -9.21 5.21
N ASP A 71 -4.40 -10.20 6.09
CA ASP A 71 -3.31 -10.36 7.04
C ASP A 71 -1.98 -10.60 6.30
N PRO A 72 -0.88 -9.98 6.72
CA PRO A 72 0.41 -10.17 6.07
C PRO A 72 0.90 -11.60 6.25
N SER A 73 1.58 -12.10 5.23
CA SER A 73 2.24 -13.40 5.25
C SER A 73 3.30 -13.46 6.36
N PRO A 74 3.67 -14.67 6.83
CA PRO A 74 4.70 -14.83 7.86
C PRO A 74 5.99 -14.06 7.56
N ALA A 75 6.43 -14.07 6.30
CA ALA A 75 7.61 -13.34 5.85
C ALA A 75 7.46 -11.82 5.99
N CYS A 76 6.31 -11.27 5.57
CA CYS A 76 6.01 -9.83 5.68
C CYS A 76 5.84 -9.40 7.15
N ALA A 77 5.19 -10.22 7.98
CA ALA A 77 5.06 -9.97 9.41
C ALA A 77 6.43 -9.99 10.11
N ARG A 78 7.28 -10.97 9.80
CA ARG A 78 8.64 -11.07 10.32
C ARG A 78 9.49 -9.85 9.96
N ALA A 79 9.41 -9.35 8.72
CA ALA A 79 10.13 -8.15 8.32
C ALA A 79 9.74 -6.91 9.16
N VAL A 80 8.46 -6.79 9.52
CA VAL A 80 8.00 -5.73 10.44
C VAL A 80 8.55 -5.96 11.84
N ASP A 81 8.50 -7.19 12.35
CA ASP A 81 8.99 -7.53 13.69
C ASP A 81 10.51 -7.33 13.83
N GLU A 82 11.30 -7.61 12.79
CA GLU A 82 12.74 -7.32 12.76
C GLU A 82 13.03 -5.81 12.91
N VAL A 83 12.27 -4.97 12.20
CA VAL A 83 12.39 -3.51 12.33
C VAL A 83 11.92 -3.03 13.70
N VAL A 84 10.83 -3.57 14.22
CA VAL A 84 10.35 -3.26 15.58
C VAL A 84 11.42 -3.60 16.62
N ALA A 85 12.03 -4.78 16.52
CA ALA A 85 13.09 -5.21 17.44
C ALA A 85 14.32 -4.30 17.36
N ALA A 86 14.74 -3.92 16.15
CA ALA A 86 15.86 -2.98 15.95
C ALA A 86 15.56 -1.60 16.55
N LEU A 87 14.37 -1.05 16.31
CA LEU A 87 13.98 0.26 16.84
C LEU A 87 13.84 0.27 18.36
N LEU A 88 13.28 -0.78 18.96
CA LEU A 88 13.21 -0.93 20.42
C LEU A 88 14.61 -1.00 21.06
N LYS A 89 15.57 -1.66 20.39
CA LYS A 89 16.96 -1.77 20.86
C LYS A 89 17.67 -0.40 20.88
N GLU A 90 17.34 0.49 19.95
CA GLU A 90 17.83 1.88 19.94
C GLU A 90 17.12 2.80 20.95
N GLY A 91 16.06 2.33 21.61
CA GLY A 91 15.32 3.09 22.63
C GLY A 91 14.16 3.92 22.08
N HIS A 92 13.69 3.63 20.86
CA HIS A 92 12.47 4.20 20.33
C HIS A 92 11.22 3.61 21.02
N GLU A 93 10.16 4.38 21.11
CA GLU A 93 8.85 3.91 21.58
C GLU A 93 8.12 3.28 20.39
N VAL A 94 7.67 2.03 20.53
CA VAL A 94 6.91 1.35 19.48
C VAL A 94 5.54 0.97 20.02
N VAL A 95 4.49 1.35 19.30
CA VAL A 95 3.10 1.07 19.66
C VAL A 95 2.38 0.45 18.48
N ASP A 96 1.61 -0.61 18.72
CA ASP A 96 0.70 -1.14 17.73
C ASP A 96 -0.48 -0.16 17.57
N VAL A 97 -0.82 0.16 16.32
CA VAL A 97 -1.83 1.18 16.02
C VAL A 97 -2.97 0.60 15.19
N GLU A 98 -4.18 1.06 15.53
CA GLU A 98 -5.41 0.72 14.81
C GLU A 98 -5.96 1.99 14.14
N PRO A 99 -5.59 2.25 12.87
CA PRO A 99 -6.11 3.40 12.14
C PRO A 99 -7.61 3.27 11.87
N PRO A 100 -8.29 4.38 11.50
CA PRO A 100 -9.64 4.33 10.98
C PRO A 100 -9.77 3.29 9.87
N SER A 101 -10.82 2.48 9.92
CA SER A 101 -11.09 1.31 9.06
C SER A 101 -10.30 1.30 7.72
N PRO A 102 -9.22 0.50 7.61
CA PRO A 102 -8.50 0.35 6.34
C PRO A 102 -9.38 -0.22 5.23
N TYR A 103 -10.35 -1.07 5.59
CA TYR A 103 -11.39 -1.53 4.67
C TYR A 103 -12.20 -0.37 4.05
N GLU A 104 -12.50 0.68 4.80
CA GLU A 104 -13.19 1.87 4.26
C GLU A 104 -12.34 2.56 3.19
N ALA A 105 -11.03 2.69 3.42
CA ALA A 105 -10.09 3.23 2.43
C ALA A 105 -10.03 2.36 1.17
N LEU A 106 -9.92 1.03 1.33
CA LEU A 106 -9.93 0.07 0.23
C LEU A 106 -11.24 0.16 -0.57
N TYR A 107 -12.38 0.22 0.14
CA TYR A 107 -13.69 0.35 -0.46
C TYR A 107 -13.77 1.64 -1.28
N ILE A 108 -13.50 2.81 -0.70
CA ILE A 108 -13.55 4.09 -1.42
C ILE A 108 -12.59 4.08 -2.61
N GLY A 109 -11.35 3.61 -2.41
CA GLY A 109 -10.33 3.58 -3.44
C GLY A 109 -10.69 2.67 -4.61
N SER A 110 -11.22 1.47 -4.34
CA SER A 110 -11.66 0.53 -5.38
C SER A 110 -12.75 1.12 -6.28
N GLN A 111 -13.65 1.92 -5.71
CA GLN A 111 -14.74 2.56 -6.46
C GLN A 111 -14.28 3.79 -7.24
N LEU A 112 -13.29 4.53 -6.74
CA LEU A 112 -12.75 5.73 -7.38
C LEU A 112 -11.77 5.40 -8.51
N LEU A 113 -10.97 4.34 -8.37
CA LEU A 113 -9.91 4.00 -9.35
C LEU A 113 -10.49 3.76 -10.75
N ASN A 114 -11.63 3.06 -10.84
CA ASN A 114 -12.29 2.72 -12.10
C ASN A 114 -13.76 3.18 -12.11
N ALA A 115 -14.03 4.38 -11.60
CA ALA A 115 -15.39 4.91 -11.43
C ALA A 115 -16.20 4.92 -12.74
N ASP A 116 -15.55 4.95 -13.89
CA ASP A 116 -16.13 4.94 -15.23
C ASP A 116 -16.47 3.53 -15.77
N GLY A 117 -16.28 2.48 -14.97
CA GLY A 117 -16.54 1.10 -15.39
C GLY A 117 -15.50 0.56 -16.38
N CYS A 118 -14.25 0.98 -16.26
CA CYS A 118 -13.11 0.52 -17.07
C CYS A 118 -13.10 1.02 -18.53
N LYS A 119 -13.89 2.04 -18.88
CA LYS A 119 -14.04 2.52 -20.26
C LYS A 119 -12.84 3.32 -20.75
N THR A 120 -12.32 4.21 -19.90
CA THR A 120 -11.20 5.10 -20.19
C THR A 120 -9.94 4.30 -20.45
N PHE A 121 -9.57 3.32 -19.62
CA PHE A 121 -8.37 2.54 -19.92
C PHE A 121 -8.54 1.67 -21.18
N LYS A 122 -9.75 1.14 -21.44
CA LYS A 122 -10.03 0.37 -22.65
C LYS A 122 -9.97 1.20 -23.93
N SER A 123 -10.26 2.50 -23.85
CA SER A 123 -10.25 3.38 -25.01
C SER A 123 -8.87 3.53 -25.68
N PHE A 124 -7.80 3.15 -24.98
CA PHE A 124 -6.45 3.18 -25.53
C PHE A 124 -6.09 1.91 -26.32
N PHE A 125 -6.89 0.84 -26.22
CA PHE A 125 -6.61 -0.40 -26.92
C PHE A 125 -6.86 -0.30 -28.42
N ARG A 126 -5.93 -0.85 -29.19
CA ARG A 126 -6.02 -1.00 -30.64
C ARG A 126 -6.65 -2.34 -31.01
N THR A 127 -7.09 -2.46 -32.26
CA THR A 127 -7.63 -3.70 -32.80
C THR A 127 -6.65 -4.85 -32.60
N GLY A 128 -7.09 -5.89 -31.90
CA GLY A 128 -6.27 -7.08 -31.61
C GLY A 128 -5.54 -7.03 -30.27
N GLU A 129 -5.58 -5.92 -29.53
CA GLU A 129 -5.12 -5.85 -28.14
C GLU A 129 -6.20 -6.38 -27.18
N TRP A 130 -5.77 -6.92 -26.04
CA TRP A 130 -6.67 -7.46 -25.02
C TRP A 130 -6.25 -7.03 -23.63
N GLU A 131 -7.21 -7.10 -22.70
CA GLU A 131 -6.97 -6.85 -21.29
C GLU A 131 -6.05 -7.92 -20.70
N ASP A 132 -5.11 -7.48 -19.86
CA ASP A 132 -4.45 -8.36 -18.91
C ASP A 132 -5.51 -9.19 -18.13
N PRO A 133 -5.26 -10.48 -17.87
CA PRO A 133 -6.22 -11.35 -17.18
C PRO A 133 -6.75 -10.80 -15.85
N GLY A 134 -5.95 -10.08 -15.07
CA GLY A 134 -6.40 -9.44 -13.83
C GLY A 134 -7.33 -8.25 -14.09
N ALA A 135 -6.98 -7.39 -15.04
CA ALA A 135 -7.85 -6.29 -15.46
C ALA A 135 -9.18 -6.77 -16.06
N ARG A 136 -9.15 -7.88 -16.80
CA ARG A 136 -10.34 -8.51 -17.38
C ARG A 136 -11.35 -8.95 -16.33
N GLN A 137 -10.91 -9.53 -15.21
CA GLN A 137 -11.79 -9.92 -14.11
C GLN A 137 -12.49 -8.70 -13.51
N MET A 138 -11.74 -7.63 -13.27
CA MET A 138 -12.29 -6.37 -12.76
C MET A 138 -13.32 -5.79 -13.72
N SER A 139 -12.98 -5.68 -15.02
CA SER A 139 -13.91 -5.13 -16.00
C SER A 139 -15.17 -5.97 -16.16
N PHE A 140 -15.04 -7.29 -16.12
CA PHE A 140 -16.19 -8.20 -16.15
C PHE A 140 -17.15 -7.93 -14.99
N LEU A 141 -16.65 -7.80 -13.77
CA LEU A 141 -17.47 -7.52 -12.59
C LEU A 141 -18.12 -6.14 -12.64
N MET A 142 -17.39 -5.10 -13.10
CA MET A 142 -17.92 -3.74 -13.20
C MET A 142 -18.97 -3.57 -14.29
N ASN A 143 -18.92 -4.37 -15.34
CA ASN A 143 -19.89 -4.37 -16.44
C ASN A 143 -21.02 -5.39 -16.25
N LEU A 144 -21.04 -6.12 -15.12
CA LEU A 144 -22.08 -7.09 -14.83
C LEU A 144 -23.44 -6.38 -14.61
N PRO A 145 -24.49 -6.73 -15.37
CA PRO A 145 -25.79 -6.06 -15.24
C PRO A 145 -26.35 -6.15 -13.82
N SER A 146 -27.06 -5.11 -13.38
CA SER A 146 -27.51 -4.94 -11.99
C SER A 146 -28.19 -6.18 -11.37
N PRO A 147 -29.11 -6.90 -12.04
CA PRO A 147 -29.75 -8.07 -11.44
C PRO A 147 -28.76 -9.20 -11.13
N PHE A 148 -27.83 -9.49 -12.05
CA PHE A 148 -26.82 -10.53 -11.87
C PHE A 148 -25.79 -10.15 -10.81
N ARG A 149 -25.37 -8.88 -10.80
CA ARG A 149 -24.45 -8.36 -9.78
C ARG A 149 -25.07 -8.39 -8.39
N TRP A 150 -26.36 -8.06 -8.27
CA TRP A 150 -27.07 -8.14 -7.00
C TRP A 150 -27.23 -9.59 -6.52
N ALA A 151 -27.57 -10.52 -7.42
CA ALA A 151 -27.62 -11.94 -7.10
C ALA A 151 -26.25 -12.47 -6.66
N TYR A 152 -25.17 -12.09 -7.35
CA TYR A 152 -23.80 -12.44 -6.99
C TYR A 152 -23.40 -11.84 -5.63
N TYR A 153 -23.71 -10.57 -5.38
CA TYR A 153 -23.53 -9.93 -4.07
C TYR A 153 -24.23 -10.70 -2.94
N LEU A 154 -25.51 -11.07 -3.10
CA LEU A 154 -26.24 -11.84 -2.10
C LEU A 154 -25.61 -13.22 -1.87
N TRP A 155 -25.17 -13.88 -2.94
CA TRP A 155 -24.50 -15.16 -2.83
C TRP A 155 -23.17 -15.04 -2.06
N VAL A 156 -22.33 -14.05 -2.37
CA VAL A 156 -21.08 -13.81 -1.63
C VAL A 156 -21.38 -13.51 -0.16
N LYS A 157 -22.37 -12.66 0.12
CA LYS A 157 -22.71 -12.24 1.48
C LYS A 157 -23.30 -13.37 2.32
N TYR A 158 -24.28 -14.11 1.80
CA TYR A 158 -25.07 -15.05 2.61
C TYR A 158 -24.62 -16.51 2.47
N VAL A 159 -24.09 -16.89 1.30
CA VAL A 159 -23.64 -18.27 1.04
C VAL A 159 -22.16 -18.41 1.32
N ARG A 160 -21.30 -17.55 0.76
CA ARG A 160 -19.86 -17.55 1.08
C ARG A 160 -19.53 -16.92 2.44
N ARG A 161 -20.44 -16.13 3.01
CA ARG A 161 -20.27 -15.43 4.29
C ARG A 161 -19.02 -14.53 4.31
N ASP A 162 -18.83 -13.81 3.21
CA ASP A 162 -17.69 -12.94 3.00
C ASP A 162 -18.17 -11.49 2.87
N ASP A 163 -18.24 -10.79 4.01
CA ASP A 163 -18.75 -9.42 4.08
C ASP A 163 -17.82 -8.40 3.40
N ILE A 164 -16.50 -8.64 3.46
CA ILE A 164 -15.47 -7.77 2.86
C ILE A 164 -15.63 -7.77 1.34
N TRP A 165 -15.61 -8.95 0.73
CA TRP A 165 -15.74 -9.06 -0.73
C TRP A 165 -17.14 -8.66 -1.21
N ALA A 166 -18.18 -9.04 -0.45
CA ALA A 166 -19.55 -8.62 -0.77
C ALA A 166 -19.70 -7.10 -0.78
N GLY A 167 -19.10 -6.40 0.19
CA GLY A 167 -19.18 -4.94 0.27
C GLY A 167 -18.48 -4.25 -0.90
N LEU A 168 -17.34 -4.77 -1.36
CA LEU A 168 -16.65 -4.26 -2.56
C LEU A 168 -17.51 -4.44 -3.82
N ILE A 169 -18.01 -5.66 -4.07
CA ILE A 169 -18.81 -6.00 -5.26
C ILE A 169 -20.14 -5.24 -5.32
N LYS A 170 -20.76 -5.01 -4.16
CA LYS A 170 -22.09 -4.38 -4.04
C LYS A 170 -22.19 -3.07 -4.82
N ASP A 171 -21.10 -2.31 -4.88
CA ASP A 171 -21.06 -1.02 -5.55
C ASP A 171 -20.15 -1.01 -6.78
N TRP A 172 -19.40 -2.09 -7.05
CA TRP A 172 -18.46 -2.19 -8.16
C TRP A 172 -19.16 -2.19 -9.52
N ARG A 173 -19.34 -0.99 -10.08
CA ARG A 173 -19.92 -0.70 -11.38
C ARG A 173 -19.56 0.72 -11.79
N GLU A 174 -19.86 1.07 -13.03
CA GLU A 174 -19.84 2.46 -13.48
C GLU A 174 -20.66 3.38 -12.57
N LYS A 175 -20.09 4.54 -12.27
CA LYS A 175 -20.66 5.60 -11.44
C LYS A 175 -21.06 6.77 -12.33
N SER A 176 -22.23 7.32 -12.04
CA SER A 176 -22.56 8.66 -12.54
C SER A 176 -21.67 9.72 -11.91
N SER A 177 -21.56 10.90 -12.54
CA SER A 177 -20.81 12.04 -11.97
C SER A 177 -21.33 12.43 -10.58
N TYR A 178 -22.65 12.35 -10.36
CA TYR A 178 -23.27 12.57 -9.05
C TYR A 178 -22.76 11.61 -7.97
N GLU A 179 -22.62 10.33 -8.31
CA GLU A 179 -22.11 9.33 -7.38
C GLU A 179 -20.60 9.47 -7.18
N GLN A 180 -19.87 9.76 -8.25
CA GLN A 180 -18.43 10.01 -8.18
C GLN A 180 -18.12 11.14 -7.19
N TRP A 181 -18.85 12.26 -7.24
CA TRP A 181 -18.67 13.36 -6.29
C TRP A 181 -18.92 12.94 -4.85
N LYS A 182 -19.91 12.07 -4.60
CA LYS A 182 -20.12 11.50 -3.26
C LYS A 182 -18.94 10.64 -2.80
N PHE A 183 -18.34 9.85 -3.68
CA PHE A 183 -17.16 9.06 -3.33
C PHE A 183 -15.93 9.94 -3.09
N VAL A 184 -15.75 11.01 -3.86
CA VAL A 184 -14.69 12.00 -3.60
C VAL A 184 -14.91 12.68 -2.25
N ALA A 185 -16.13 13.09 -1.92
CA ALA A 185 -16.44 13.64 -0.59
C ALA A 185 -16.17 12.64 0.54
N LYS A 186 -16.48 11.34 0.34
CA LYS A 186 -16.14 10.28 1.30
C LYS A 186 -14.63 10.11 1.46
N ARG A 187 -13.85 10.19 0.37
CA ARG A 187 -12.38 10.16 0.42
C ARG A 187 -11.85 11.30 1.29
N GLU A 188 -12.31 12.53 1.07
CA GLU A 188 -11.87 13.68 1.87
C GLU A 188 -12.28 13.54 3.34
N ALA A 189 -13.50 13.07 3.61
CA ALA A 189 -13.94 12.82 4.98
C ALA A 189 -13.09 11.73 5.68
N TYR A 190 -12.72 10.66 4.96
CA TYR A 190 -11.84 9.63 5.50
C TYR A 190 -10.41 10.15 5.72
N LYS A 191 -9.87 10.96 4.81
CA LYS A 191 -8.57 11.64 5.00
C LYS A 191 -8.57 12.51 6.25
N ALA A 192 -9.62 13.32 6.45
CA ALA A 192 -9.76 14.14 7.65
C ALA A 192 -9.83 13.28 8.92
N LYS A 193 -10.63 12.21 8.91
CA LYS A 193 -10.72 11.26 10.04
C LYS A 193 -9.38 10.60 10.35
N PHE A 194 -8.61 10.21 9.34
CA PHE A 194 -7.28 9.62 9.52
C PHE A 194 -6.29 10.64 10.09
N HIS A 195 -6.32 11.88 9.62
CA HIS A 195 -5.52 12.97 10.18
C HIS A 195 -5.88 13.25 11.64
N ASP A 196 -7.17 13.38 11.97
CA ASP A 196 -7.64 13.60 13.34
C ASP A 196 -7.20 12.47 14.28
N TRP A 197 -7.30 11.22 13.83
CA TRP A 197 -6.81 10.06 14.57
C TRP A 197 -5.30 10.12 14.80
N TRP A 198 -4.52 10.46 13.76
CA TRP A 198 -3.06 10.56 13.85
C TRP A 198 -2.64 11.58 14.91
N GLU A 199 -3.27 12.76 14.91
CA GLU A 199 -2.95 13.87 15.80
C GLU A 199 -3.47 13.68 17.24
N SER A 200 -4.69 13.15 17.39
CA SER A 200 -5.37 13.14 18.69
C SER A 200 -5.23 11.83 19.46
N GLU A 201 -5.20 10.69 18.77
CA GLU A 201 -5.22 9.36 19.36
C GLU A 201 -3.85 8.68 19.27
N ALA A 202 -3.34 8.49 18.04
CA ALA A 202 -2.09 7.76 17.81
C ALA A 202 -0.88 8.53 18.35
N LYS A 203 -0.79 9.84 18.03
CA LYS A 203 0.34 10.72 18.40
C LYS A 203 1.68 10.08 18.09
N ILE A 204 1.80 9.54 16.88
CA ILE A 204 3.01 8.86 16.39
C ILE A 204 3.80 9.81 15.48
N ASP A 205 5.12 9.66 15.46
CA ASP A 205 5.99 10.43 14.58
C ASP A 205 5.95 9.89 13.14
N PHE A 206 5.90 8.57 13.00
CA PHE A 206 5.74 7.83 11.74
C PHE A 206 5.12 6.46 12.00
N MET A 207 4.63 5.83 10.93
CA MET A 207 4.04 4.49 10.98
C MET A 207 4.80 3.54 10.07
N ILE A 208 4.94 2.28 10.47
CA ILE A 208 5.45 1.19 9.64
C ILE A 208 4.36 0.16 9.35
N THR A 209 4.36 -0.38 8.14
CA THR A 209 3.40 -1.39 7.68
C THR A 209 4.02 -2.24 6.58
N PRO A 210 3.58 -3.48 6.35
CA PRO A 210 3.90 -4.20 5.13
C PRO A 210 3.35 -3.44 3.91
N PRO A 211 4.14 -3.23 2.83
CA PRO A 211 3.66 -2.58 1.60
C PRO A 211 2.67 -3.46 0.83
N ASN A 212 2.86 -4.78 0.95
CA ASN A 212 2.02 -5.81 0.35
C ASN A 212 1.85 -6.94 1.36
N ALA A 213 0.76 -7.68 1.27
CA ALA A 213 0.49 -8.81 2.16
C ALA A 213 1.39 -10.02 1.88
N THR A 214 1.82 -10.23 0.64
CA THR A 214 2.70 -11.35 0.26
C THR A 214 3.97 -10.88 -0.46
N PRO A 215 5.05 -11.69 -0.45
CA PRO A 215 6.18 -11.54 -1.37
C PRO A 215 5.75 -11.62 -2.84
N ALA A 216 6.72 -11.46 -3.75
CA ALA A 216 6.48 -11.52 -5.18
C ALA A 216 5.79 -12.84 -5.58
N VAL A 217 4.66 -12.71 -6.28
CA VAL A 217 3.89 -13.84 -6.80
C VAL A 217 4.55 -14.40 -8.07
N PRO A 218 4.34 -15.68 -8.40
CA PRO A 218 4.84 -16.25 -9.65
C PRO A 218 4.31 -15.50 -10.89
N HIS A 219 4.97 -15.69 -12.03
CA HIS A 219 4.50 -15.18 -13.31
C HIS A 219 3.03 -15.55 -13.55
N ASP A 220 2.26 -14.59 -14.07
CA ASP A 220 0.79 -14.67 -14.23
C ASP A 220 -0.01 -14.88 -12.94
N GLY A 221 0.60 -14.82 -11.74
CA GLY A 221 -0.08 -14.97 -10.46
C GLY A 221 -1.01 -13.80 -10.10
N MET A 222 -0.69 -12.60 -10.59
CA MET A 222 -1.46 -11.37 -10.33
C MET A 222 -2.91 -11.44 -10.84
N LYS A 223 -3.21 -12.31 -11.81
CA LYS A 223 -4.58 -12.53 -12.30
C LYS A 223 -5.53 -13.09 -11.23
N ASP A 224 -4.97 -13.79 -10.25
CA ASP A 224 -5.71 -14.38 -9.14
C ASP A 224 -5.58 -13.54 -7.87
N ALA A 225 -4.40 -12.95 -7.68
CA ALA A 225 -4.06 -12.25 -6.46
C ALA A 225 -4.72 -10.87 -6.35
N GLY A 226 -5.08 -10.27 -7.50
CA GLY A 226 -5.52 -8.88 -7.54
C GLY A 226 -4.40 -7.93 -7.10
N GLN A 227 -4.67 -6.62 -7.10
CA GLN A 227 -3.75 -5.65 -6.52
C GLN A 227 -3.92 -5.67 -4.99
N GLN A 228 -2.98 -6.30 -4.29
CA GLN A 228 -2.97 -6.50 -2.84
C GLN A 228 -2.22 -5.39 -2.08
N ALA A 229 -2.28 -4.18 -2.59
CA ALA A 229 -1.51 -3.10 -2.01
C ALA A 229 -2.18 -2.61 -0.72
N ASN A 230 -1.45 -2.68 0.41
CA ASN A 230 -1.74 -1.96 1.65
C ASN A 230 -1.44 -0.45 1.50
N GLU A 231 -1.62 0.07 0.30
CA GLU A 231 -1.40 1.47 -0.03
C GLU A 231 -2.43 2.30 0.74
N ILE A 232 -1.93 3.05 1.71
CA ILE A 232 -2.68 4.12 2.34
C ILE A 232 -2.89 5.20 1.27
N LYS A 233 -4.00 5.11 0.54
CA LYS A 233 -4.40 6.04 -0.54
C LYS A 233 -4.89 7.37 0.01
N LEU A 234 -4.12 7.95 0.94
CA LEU A 234 -4.48 9.15 1.69
C LEU A 234 -3.64 10.37 1.35
N ASP A 235 -2.78 10.28 0.33
CA ASP A 235 -1.87 11.37 -0.04
C ASP A 235 -0.88 11.68 1.10
N TYR A 236 -0.44 10.62 1.78
CA TYR A 236 0.60 10.65 2.81
C TYR A 236 1.93 10.25 2.19
N THR A 237 3.01 10.82 2.70
CA THR A 237 4.36 10.48 2.24
C THR A 237 4.70 9.05 2.65
N CYS A 238 5.03 8.21 1.67
CA CYS A 238 5.41 6.81 1.89
C CYS A 238 6.77 6.51 1.25
N GLY A 239 7.60 5.75 1.94
CA GLY A 239 8.85 5.19 1.42
C GLY A 239 8.88 3.68 1.65
N ILE A 240 9.38 2.92 0.69
CA ILE A 240 9.50 1.46 0.79
C ILE A 240 10.99 1.12 0.82
N MET A 241 11.40 0.31 1.80
CA MET A 241 12.77 -0.19 1.90
C MET A 241 12.80 -1.70 2.13
N PRO A 242 13.69 -2.43 1.44
CA PRO A 242 13.86 -3.85 1.66
C PRO A 242 14.52 -4.10 3.03
N ILE A 243 14.06 -5.12 3.74
CA ILE A 243 14.52 -5.45 5.10
C ILE A 243 15.20 -6.81 5.11
N THR A 244 14.51 -7.82 4.58
CA THR A 244 14.93 -9.22 4.75
C THR A 244 14.58 -10.03 3.50
N HIS A 245 14.89 -11.33 3.53
CA HIS A 245 14.51 -12.28 2.50
C HIS A 245 13.57 -13.33 3.07
N VAL A 246 12.72 -13.90 2.23
CA VAL A 246 11.86 -15.03 2.61
C VAL A 246 12.73 -16.23 3.03
N ASP A 247 12.45 -16.77 4.19
CA ASP A 247 13.10 -17.96 4.74
C ASP A 247 12.11 -19.14 4.75
N LYS A 248 12.49 -20.23 4.08
CA LYS A 248 11.65 -21.43 3.96
C LYS A 248 11.38 -22.17 5.27
N ALA A 249 12.19 -21.96 6.30
CA ALA A 249 12.01 -22.60 7.62
C ALA A 249 11.20 -21.72 8.57
N LEU A 250 11.39 -20.40 8.51
CA LEU A 250 10.71 -19.45 9.40
C LEU A 250 9.34 -19.01 8.89
N ASP A 251 9.15 -18.95 7.56
CA ASP A 251 7.99 -18.31 6.96
C ASP A 251 6.91 -19.30 6.48
N GLN A 252 6.93 -20.55 6.97
CA GLN A 252 5.89 -21.52 6.62
C GLN A 252 4.54 -21.11 7.21
N LEU A 253 3.48 -21.34 6.43
CA LEU A 253 2.12 -21.25 6.96
C LEU A 253 1.91 -22.36 8.00
N SER A 254 1.12 -22.05 9.03
CA SER A 254 0.77 -23.05 10.04
C SER A 254 -0.03 -24.20 9.41
N SER A 255 0.08 -25.41 9.97
CA SER A 255 -0.60 -26.60 9.43
C SER A 255 -2.13 -26.50 9.45
N ASP A 256 -2.67 -25.63 10.30
CA ASP A 256 -4.10 -25.34 10.44
C ASP A 256 -4.57 -24.16 9.57
N PHE A 257 -3.66 -23.48 8.88
CA PHE A 257 -3.99 -22.39 7.97
C PHE A 257 -4.82 -22.91 6.79
N SER A 258 -5.95 -22.26 6.53
CA SER A 258 -6.86 -22.66 5.47
C SER A 258 -7.28 -21.45 4.65
N ILE A 259 -6.78 -21.37 3.42
CA ILE A 259 -7.13 -20.34 2.42
C ILE A 259 -8.66 -20.23 2.28
N LYS A 260 -9.39 -21.35 2.31
CA LYS A 260 -10.87 -21.35 2.18
C LYS A 260 -11.61 -20.56 3.26
N ARG A 261 -10.98 -20.28 4.41
CA ARG A 261 -11.56 -19.50 5.52
C ARG A 261 -11.32 -18.00 5.36
N LEU A 262 -10.41 -17.59 4.47
CA LEU A 262 -10.11 -16.20 4.19
C LEU A 262 -11.23 -15.55 3.37
N ASN A 263 -11.32 -14.22 3.41
CA ASN A 263 -12.15 -13.46 2.49
C ASN A 263 -11.59 -13.52 1.05
N GLY A 264 -12.39 -13.14 0.07
CA GLY A 264 -12.08 -13.28 -1.36
C GLY A 264 -10.82 -12.53 -1.80
N VAL A 265 -10.51 -11.40 -1.16
CA VAL A 265 -9.27 -10.64 -1.44
C VAL A 265 -8.07 -11.42 -0.91
N ALA A 266 -8.12 -11.83 0.35
CA ALA A 266 -7.06 -12.63 0.99
C ALA A 266 -6.90 -14.03 0.39
N GLN A 267 -7.96 -14.62 -0.18
CA GLN A 267 -7.85 -15.87 -0.93
C GLN A 267 -6.99 -15.72 -2.17
N GLY A 268 -7.16 -14.63 -2.92
CA GLY A 268 -6.31 -14.32 -4.07
C GLY A 268 -4.85 -14.18 -3.64
N ALA A 269 -4.63 -13.45 -2.56
CA ALA A 269 -3.33 -13.22 -1.96
C ALA A 269 -2.54 -14.48 -1.67
N TYR A 270 -3.14 -15.34 -0.84
CA TYR A 270 -2.50 -16.54 -0.34
C TYR A 270 -2.56 -17.72 -1.31
N LYS A 271 -3.26 -17.61 -2.45
CA LYS A 271 -3.38 -18.69 -3.43
C LYS A 271 -2.02 -19.22 -3.88
N HIS A 272 -1.05 -18.32 -4.02
CA HIS A 272 0.28 -18.62 -4.54
C HIS A 272 1.37 -18.59 -3.47
N TYR A 273 1.01 -18.44 -2.19
CA TYR A 273 2.02 -18.37 -1.13
C TYR A 273 2.63 -19.74 -0.88
N ASP A 274 3.95 -19.85 -1.11
CA ASP A 274 4.76 -21.01 -0.81
C ASP A 274 6.14 -20.54 -0.37
N ALA A 275 6.44 -20.63 0.92
CA ALA A 275 7.70 -20.16 1.48
C ALA A 275 8.93 -20.91 0.95
N THR A 276 8.76 -22.15 0.47
CA THR A 276 9.85 -22.91 -0.15
C THR A 276 10.17 -22.39 -1.54
N ALA A 277 9.14 -22.16 -2.35
CA ALA A 277 9.30 -21.63 -3.70
C ALA A 277 9.72 -20.15 -3.71
N MET A 278 9.29 -19.40 -2.68
CA MET A 278 9.59 -17.98 -2.49
C MET A 278 10.90 -17.72 -1.75
N HIS A 279 11.64 -18.76 -1.32
CA HIS A 279 12.86 -18.60 -0.53
C HIS A 279 13.88 -17.71 -1.24
N GLY A 280 14.44 -16.74 -0.51
CA GLY A 280 15.41 -15.79 -1.06
C GLY A 280 14.78 -14.62 -1.82
N LEU A 281 13.45 -14.51 -1.90
CA LEU A 281 12.81 -13.29 -2.43
C LEU A 281 12.90 -12.15 -1.41
N PRO A 282 13.05 -10.89 -1.87
CA PRO A 282 13.10 -9.74 -0.99
C PRO A 282 11.74 -9.45 -0.33
N VAL A 283 11.80 -9.03 0.92
CA VAL A 283 10.66 -8.57 1.71
C VAL A 283 10.97 -7.18 2.24
N ALA A 284 10.05 -6.26 2.02
CA ALA A 284 10.19 -4.85 2.36
C ALA A 284 9.16 -4.43 3.41
N ILE A 285 9.43 -3.29 4.04
CA ILE A 285 8.43 -2.54 4.81
C ILE A 285 8.15 -1.20 4.13
N GLN A 286 7.00 -0.63 4.45
CA GLN A 286 6.62 0.73 4.09
C GLN A 286 6.69 1.61 5.34
N VAL A 287 7.41 2.72 5.22
CA VAL A 287 7.49 3.81 6.19
C VAL A 287 6.54 4.90 5.73
N VAL A 288 5.66 5.35 6.64
CA VAL A 288 4.59 6.31 6.36
C VAL A 288 4.78 7.52 7.27
N GLY A 289 5.00 8.68 6.68
CA GLY A 289 4.98 9.98 7.35
C GLY A 289 3.72 10.75 6.99
N GLN A 290 3.57 11.97 7.52
CA GLN A 290 2.41 12.80 7.15
C GLN A 290 2.55 13.33 5.73
N ARG A 291 1.48 13.95 5.24
CA ARG A 291 1.43 14.60 3.93
C ARG A 291 2.51 15.68 3.83
N LEU A 292 3.30 15.64 2.75
CA LEU A 292 4.38 16.57 2.47
C LEU A 292 5.49 16.52 3.54
N GLU A 293 5.89 15.32 3.96
CA GLU A 293 7.00 15.09 4.90
C GLU A 293 8.11 14.22 4.26
N GLU A 294 8.34 14.35 2.95
CA GLU A 294 9.35 13.57 2.21
C GLU A 294 10.73 13.59 2.86
N GLU A 295 11.18 14.77 3.31
CA GLU A 295 12.49 14.94 3.94
C GLU A 295 12.61 14.16 5.26
N LYS A 296 11.53 14.14 6.06
CA LYS A 296 11.47 13.41 7.33
C LYS A 296 11.38 11.90 7.10
N VAL A 297 10.55 11.46 6.14
CA VAL A 297 10.44 10.03 5.81
C VAL A 297 11.77 9.46 5.34
N LEU A 298 12.51 10.19 4.48
CA LEU A 298 13.85 9.77 4.04
C LEU A 298 14.84 9.67 5.21
N ALA A 299 14.80 10.63 6.15
CA ALA A 299 15.63 10.58 7.35
C ALA A 299 15.25 9.41 8.29
N VAL A 300 13.95 9.11 8.43
CA VAL A 300 13.47 7.97 9.22
C VAL A 300 13.85 6.64 8.57
N MET A 301 13.74 6.51 7.25
CA MET A 301 14.23 5.33 6.53
C MET A 301 15.73 5.12 6.80
N LYS A 302 16.51 6.21 6.88
CA LYS A 302 17.93 6.12 7.20
C LYS A 302 18.16 5.65 8.63
N ARG A 303 17.36 6.16 9.59
CA ARG A 303 17.37 5.69 10.98
C ARG A 303 17.08 4.19 11.07
N ILE A 304 16.11 3.69 10.32
CA ILE A 304 15.78 2.24 10.30
C ILE A 304 16.95 1.44 9.71
N GLU A 305 17.54 1.90 8.60
CA GLU A 305 18.70 1.24 7.99
C GLU A 305 19.89 1.18 8.96
N ASP A 306 20.15 2.26 9.70
CA ASP A 306 21.22 2.33 10.68
C ASP A 306 20.94 1.44 11.91
N ALA A 307 19.68 1.37 12.36
CA ALA A 307 19.26 0.52 13.49
C ALA A 307 19.39 -0.98 13.19
N LEU A 308 19.24 -1.38 11.92
CA LEU A 308 19.47 -2.75 11.47
C LEU A 308 20.97 -3.10 11.43
N GLY A 309 21.86 -2.10 11.27
CA GLY A 309 23.30 -2.29 11.32
C GLY A 309 23.81 -3.31 10.31
N ASP A 310 24.48 -4.37 10.78
CA ASP A 310 25.00 -5.45 9.94
C ASP A 310 23.88 -6.35 9.36
N ASP A 311 22.70 -6.35 9.98
CA ASP A 311 21.52 -7.10 9.54
C ASP A 311 20.74 -6.36 8.43
N LYS A 312 21.21 -5.19 8.00
CA LYS A 312 20.57 -4.45 6.90
C LYS A 312 20.57 -5.26 5.61
N TYR A 313 19.56 -5.00 4.79
CA TYR A 313 19.38 -5.67 3.51
C TYR A 313 20.62 -5.52 2.62
N GLN A 314 21.21 -6.67 2.24
CA GLN A 314 22.36 -6.72 1.36
C GLN A 314 21.88 -6.59 -0.09
N LEU A 315 22.41 -5.60 -0.79
CA LEU A 315 22.13 -5.44 -2.21
C LEU A 315 22.67 -6.62 -2.99
N LEU A 316 21.95 -7.03 -4.03
CA LEU A 316 22.44 -8.02 -4.97
C LEU A 316 23.68 -7.47 -5.68
N ASP A 317 24.73 -8.30 -5.76
CA ASP A 317 25.91 -7.99 -6.55
C ASP A 317 25.50 -7.79 -8.02
N ILE A 318 26.14 -6.81 -8.68
CA ILE A 318 25.98 -6.62 -10.11
C ILE A 318 27.01 -7.52 -10.80
N ASP A 319 26.52 -8.51 -11.55
CA ASP A 319 27.33 -9.28 -12.51
C ASP A 319 27.79 -8.41 -13.71
#